data_AF-A0A7W7RXE0-F1
#
_entry.id   AF-A0A7W7RXE0-F1
#
_cell.length_a   1.000
_cell.length_b   1.000
_cell.length_c   1.000
_cell.angle_alpha   90.00
_cell.angle_beta   90.00
_cell.angle_gamma   90.00
#
_symmetry.space_group_name_H-M   'P 1'
#
loop_
_entity.id
_entity.type
_entity.pdbx_description
1 polymer ?
#
loop_
_entity_poly.entity_id
_entity_poly.type
_entity_poly.pdbx_seq_one_letter_code
_entity_poly.pdbx_strand_id
1 'polypeptide(L)'
;MTMAYEDVPFSELLHHPAATTRRLDTVRALRLRRRDAGDLALMRVDQLERDTTVVDFTSRLLAGLVRTENIAALRQALPEALPWSTFLPPEDVDTMLAELVDIARGAVALENLAPIALLLAQWRHSAEIYADPALLALLTREPDGDLGPAPMPRITE
;
A
#
# COMPACT_ATOMS: atom_id res chain seq x y z
N MET A 1 10.98 -22.68 0.06
CA MET A 1 10.24 -21.40 0.08
C MET A 1 8.86 -21.65 0.65
N THR A 2 8.60 -21.22 1.88
CA THR A 2 7.24 -21.20 2.44
C THR A 2 6.41 -20.22 1.60
N MET A 3 5.28 -20.65 1.04
CA MET A 3 4.37 -19.72 0.39
C MET A 3 3.92 -18.68 1.43
N ALA A 4 3.97 -17.40 1.06
CA ALA A 4 3.58 -16.30 1.95
C ALA A 4 2.11 -16.42 2.37
N TYR A 5 1.26 -16.90 1.46
CA TYR A 5 -0.14 -17.19 1.71
C TYR A 5 -0.69 -18.23 0.73
N GLU A 6 -1.84 -18.82 1.06
CA GLU A 6 -2.64 -19.67 0.17
C GLU A 6 -4.05 -19.07 0.01
N ASP A 7 -4.58 -19.06 -1.21
CA ASP A 7 -5.93 -18.59 -1.51
C ASP A 7 -6.98 -19.69 -1.36
N VAL A 8 -7.98 -19.44 -0.52
CA VAL A 8 -9.02 -20.42 -0.19
C VAL A 8 -10.39 -19.74 -0.21
N PRO A 9 -11.45 -20.35 -0.79
CA PRO A 9 -12.81 -19.82 -0.67
C PRO A 9 -13.25 -19.74 0.80
N PHE A 10 -13.94 -18.67 1.19
CA PHE A 10 -14.47 -18.55 2.57
C PHE A 10 -15.39 -19.73 2.94
N SER A 11 -16.11 -20.29 1.97
CA SER A 11 -16.94 -21.48 2.15
C SER A 11 -16.14 -22.71 2.59
N GLU A 12 -14.88 -22.84 2.21
CA GLU A 12 -14.04 -23.97 2.64
C GLU A 12 -13.82 -23.92 4.15
N LEU A 13 -13.58 -22.73 4.72
CA LEU A 13 -13.43 -22.55 6.17
C LEU A 13 -14.71 -22.94 6.92
N LEU A 14 -15.88 -22.63 6.35
CA LEU A 14 -17.17 -22.94 6.96
C LEU A 14 -17.46 -24.45 6.96
N HIS A 15 -17.14 -25.14 5.87
CA HIS A 15 -17.46 -26.57 5.72
C HIS A 15 -16.37 -27.50 6.25
N HIS A 16 -15.10 -27.07 6.22
CA HIS A 16 -13.93 -27.88 6.57
C HIS A 16 -12.99 -27.20 7.57
N PRO A 17 -13.49 -26.61 8.68
CA PRO A 17 -12.71 -25.69 9.52
C PRO A 17 -11.38 -26.27 10.01
N ALA A 18 -11.38 -27.49 10.55
CA ALA A 18 -10.17 -28.12 11.08
C ALA A 18 -9.13 -28.46 9.99
N ALA A 19 -9.59 -28.83 8.79
CA ALA A 19 -8.70 -29.13 7.67
C ALA A 19 -8.12 -27.83 7.09
N THR A 20 -8.94 -26.78 6.97
CA THR A 20 -8.53 -25.46 6.51
C THR A 20 -7.53 -24.83 7.48
N THR A 21 -7.79 -24.82 8.79
CA THR A 21 -6.87 -24.23 9.77
C THR A 21 -5.53 -24.95 9.84
N ARG A 22 -5.50 -26.28 9.64
CA ARG A 22 -4.26 -27.08 9.63
C ARG A 22 -3.31 -26.67 8.50
N ARG A 23 -3.81 -26.06 7.40
CA ARG A 23 -2.95 -25.54 6.34
C ARG A 23 -2.00 -24.45 6.85
N LEU A 24 -2.35 -23.75 7.93
CA LEU A 24 -1.44 -22.79 8.57
C LEU A 24 -0.15 -23.46 9.09
N ASP A 25 -0.11 -24.77 9.31
CA ASP A 25 1.14 -25.45 9.70
C ASP A 25 2.23 -25.34 8.60
N THR A 26 1.84 -25.13 7.35
CA THR A 26 2.75 -25.05 6.20
C THR A 26 2.84 -23.65 5.58
N VAL A 27 1.85 -22.78 5.78
CA VAL A 27 1.84 -21.40 5.24
C VAL A 27 1.67 -20.34 6.33
N ARG A 28 2.11 -19.11 6.07
CA ARG A 28 2.03 -18.03 7.07
C ARG A 28 0.60 -17.50 7.27
N ALA A 29 -0.20 -17.45 6.21
CA ALA A 29 -1.57 -16.99 6.24
C ALA A 29 -2.44 -17.67 5.18
N LEU A 30 -3.75 -17.68 5.38
CA LEU A 30 -4.74 -18.03 4.37
C LEU A 30 -5.50 -16.76 3.95
N ARG A 31 -5.59 -16.51 2.65
CA ARG A 31 -6.46 -15.48 2.08
C ARG A 31 -7.82 -16.10 1.77
N LEU A 32 -8.82 -15.71 2.56
CA LEU A 32 -10.18 -16.20 2.45
C LEU A 32 -10.97 -15.33 1.48
N ARG A 33 -11.22 -15.86 0.28
CA ARG A 33 -11.97 -15.14 -0.76
C ARG A 33 -13.46 -15.11 -0.46
N ARG A 34 -14.04 -13.90 -0.42
CA ARG A 34 -15.48 -13.70 -0.23
C ARG A 34 -16.12 -13.28 -1.55
N ARG A 35 -17.38 -13.65 -1.77
CA ARG A 35 -18.08 -13.38 -3.03
C ARG A 35 -18.49 -11.91 -3.15
N ASP A 36 -19.00 -11.33 -2.06
CA ASP A 36 -19.67 -10.02 -2.07
C ASP A 36 -19.02 -9.03 -1.09
N ALA A 37 -17.78 -9.29 -0.67
CA ALA A 37 -17.05 -8.45 0.28
C ALA A 37 -15.53 -8.62 0.10
N GLY A 38 -14.73 -7.71 0.66
CA GLY A 38 -13.26 -7.81 0.60
C GLY A 38 -12.73 -9.09 1.24
N ASP A 39 -11.58 -9.58 0.83
CA ASP A 39 -11.04 -10.84 1.37
C ASP A 39 -10.66 -10.72 2.85
N LEU A 40 -10.68 -11.84 3.56
CA LEU A 40 -10.21 -11.93 4.94
C LEU A 40 -8.88 -12.66 5.00
N ALA A 41 -8.06 -12.37 6.01
CA ALA A 41 -6.86 -13.15 6.31
C ALA A 41 -7.07 -13.98 7.58
N LEU A 42 -6.76 -15.27 7.51
CA LEU A 42 -6.64 -16.13 8.69
C LEU A 42 -5.17 -16.44 8.92
N MET A 43 -4.68 -16.18 10.13
CA MET A 43 -3.30 -16.43 10.54
C MET A 43 -3.25 -16.80 12.02
N ARG A 44 -2.12 -17.35 12.47
CA ARG A 44 -1.91 -17.59 13.90
C ARG A 44 -1.71 -16.27 14.64
N VAL A 45 -2.17 -16.21 15.89
CA VAL A 45 -2.04 -15.02 16.74
C VAL A 45 -0.57 -14.68 16.99
N ASP A 46 0.28 -15.67 17.25
CA ASP A 46 1.71 -15.44 17.45
C ASP A 46 2.40 -14.85 16.20
N GLN A 47 1.93 -15.22 15.00
CA GLN A 47 2.38 -14.63 13.74
C GLN A 47 1.90 -13.18 13.60
N LEU A 48 0.63 -12.92 13.88
CA LEU A 48 0.05 -11.56 13.86
C LEU A 48 0.79 -10.62 14.81
N GLU A 49 1.06 -11.06 16.04
CA GLU A 49 1.78 -10.29 17.05
C GLU A 49 3.23 -10.02 16.65
N ARG A 50 3.93 -11.02 16.10
CA ARG A 50 5.29 -10.83 15.56
C ARG A 50 5.32 -9.83 14.41
N ASP A 51 4.41 -9.96 13.46
CA ASP A 51 4.34 -9.05 12.32
C ASP A 51 4.01 -7.62 12.78
N THR A 52 3.09 -7.48 13.75
CA THR A 52 2.78 -6.20 14.39
C THR A 52 4.01 -5.59 15.09
N THR A 53 4.78 -6.41 15.81
CA THR A 53 5.99 -5.97 16.52
C THR A 53 7.05 -5.46 15.53
N VAL A 54 7.27 -6.17 14.42
CA VAL A 54 8.21 -5.74 13.38
C VAL A 54 7.74 -4.45 12.74
N VAL A 55 6.44 -4.36 12.41
CA VAL A 55 5.86 -3.15 11.82
C VAL A 55 5.97 -1.95 12.77
N ASP A 56 5.68 -2.10 14.06
CA ASP A 56 5.83 -1.04 15.06
C ASP A 56 7.30 -0.62 15.20
N PHE A 57 8.23 -1.58 15.29
CA PHE A 57 9.66 -1.28 15.34
C PHE A 57 10.13 -0.51 14.09
N THR A 58 9.81 -0.99 12.89
CA THR A 58 10.17 -0.34 11.63
C THR A 58 9.52 1.04 11.52
N SER A 59 8.27 1.19 11.97
CA SER A 59 7.57 2.47 11.97
C SER A 59 8.22 3.47 12.91
N ARG A 60 8.66 3.04 14.11
CA ARG A 60 9.40 3.89 15.05
C ARG A 60 10.79 4.24 14.54
N LEU A 61 11.47 3.31 13.88
CA LEU A 61 12.76 3.56 13.24
C LEU A 61 12.61 4.58 12.10
N LEU A 62 11.62 4.39 11.23
CA LEU A 62 11.28 5.34 10.16
C LEU A 62 10.90 6.72 10.73
N ALA A 63 10.05 6.78 11.75
CA ALA A 63 9.70 8.03 12.42
C ALA A 63 10.92 8.69 13.08
N GLY A 64 11.86 7.90 13.60
CA GLY A 64 13.15 8.36 14.09
C GLY A 64 13.99 9.00 12.98
N LEU A 65 14.08 8.36 11.81
CA LEU A 65 14.79 8.88 10.64
C LEU A 65 14.13 10.16 10.12
N VAL A 66 12.81 10.19 10.01
CA VAL A 66 12.03 11.38 9.64
C VAL A 66 12.35 12.56 10.57
N ARG A 67 12.43 12.33 11.89
CA ARG A 67 12.79 13.36 12.88
C ARG A 67 14.21 13.90 12.74
N THR A 68 15.11 13.18 12.07
CA THR A 68 16.46 13.70 11.80
C THR A 68 16.49 14.70 10.64
N GLU A 69 15.37 14.86 9.91
CA GLU A 69 15.23 15.73 8.73
C GLU A 69 16.30 15.51 7.65
N ASN A 70 16.97 14.35 7.68
CA ASN A 70 18.00 13.98 6.71
C ASN A 70 17.37 13.41 5.44
N ILE A 71 16.65 14.28 4.71
CA ILE A 71 15.97 13.96 3.45
C ILE A 71 16.95 13.39 2.42
N ALA A 72 18.20 13.86 2.40
CA ALA A 72 19.23 13.37 1.50
C ALA A 72 19.55 11.89 1.71
N ALA A 73 19.66 11.44 2.96
CA ALA A 73 19.87 10.02 3.27
C ALA A 73 18.65 9.16 2.90
N LEU A 74 17.43 9.65 3.17
CA LEU A 74 16.20 8.97 2.78
C LEU A 74 16.10 8.82 1.25
N ARG A 75 16.44 9.88 0.51
CA ARG A 75 16.48 9.87 -0.96
C ARG A 75 17.44 8.82 -1.53
N GLN A 76 18.60 8.63 -0.89
CA GLN A 76 19.58 7.63 -1.30
C GLN A 76 19.13 6.19 -1.03
N ALA A 77 18.43 5.95 0.08
CA ALA A 77 17.92 4.62 0.44
C ALA A 77 16.64 4.23 -0.32
N LEU A 78 15.95 5.22 -0.89
CA LEU A 78 14.64 5.04 -1.48
C LEU A 78 14.56 3.97 -2.58
N PRO A 79 15.49 3.91 -3.58
CA PRO A 79 15.39 2.92 -4.65
C PRO A 79 15.55 1.48 -4.17
N GLU A 80 16.25 1.26 -3.05
CA GLU A 80 16.38 -0.07 -2.45
C GLU A 80 15.09 -0.47 -1.71
N ALA A 81 14.49 0.47 -0.97
CA ALA A 81 13.26 0.23 -0.22
C ALA A 81 12.00 0.17 -1.10
N LEU A 82 11.96 0.99 -2.15
CA LEU A 82 10.83 1.18 -3.07
C LEU A 82 11.34 1.19 -4.52
N PRO A 83 11.64 0.03 -5.13
CA PRO A 83 12.27 -0.02 -6.45
C PRO A 83 11.51 0.71 -7.57
N TRP A 84 10.19 0.82 -7.45
CA TRP A 84 9.35 1.58 -8.39
C TRP A 84 9.59 3.10 -8.35
N SER A 85 10.20 3.64 -7.29
CA SER A 85 10.45 5.09 -7.19
C SER A 85 11.44 5.59 -8.23
N THR A 86 12.21 4.70 -8.88
CA THR A 86 13.15 5.06 -9.95
C THR A 86 12.45 5.63 -11.21
N PHE A 87 11.15 5.40 -11.36
CA PHE A 87 10.37 5.93 -12.48
C PHE A 87 9.81 7.33 -12.19
N LEU A 88 9.87 7.82 -10.95
CA LEU A 88 9.42 9.16 -10.61
C LEU A 88 10.42 10.23 -11.07
N PRO A 89 9.95 11.39 -11.55
CA PRO A 89 10.78 12.57 -11.69
C PRO A 89 11.46 12.96 -10.37
N PRO A 90 12.66 13.56 -10.40
CA PRO A 90 13.39 13.98 -9.20
C PRO A 90 12.57 14.86 -8.23
N GLU A 91 11.78 15.78 -8.76
CA GLU A 91 10.90 16.69 -8.01
C GLU A 91 9.72 15.97 -7.35
N ASP A 92 9.22 14.92 -7.98
CA ASP A 92 8.14 14.09 -7.47
C ASP A 92 8.64 13.16 -6.36
N VAL A 93 9.89 12.69 -6.44
CA VAL A 93 10.55 11.98 -5.34
C VAL A 93 10.63 12.86 -4.09
N ASP A 94 11.01 14.13 -4.26
CA ASP A 94 11.13 15.06 -3.15
C ASP A 94 9.75 15.38 -2.54
N THR A 95 8.73 15.53 -3.39
CA THR A 95 7.33 15.72 -2.97
C THR A 95 6.80 14.51 -2.20
N MET A 96 7.01 13.30 -2.72
CA MET A 96 6.62 12.05 -2.06
C MET A 96 7.25 11.92 -0.67
N LEU A 97 8.54 12.24 -0.54
CA LEU A 97 9.25 12.15 0.74
C LEU A 97 8.69 13.14 1.77
N ALA A 98 8.35 14.37 1.36
CA ALA A 98 7.72 15.35 2.22
C ALA A 98 6.33 14.89 2.71
N GLU A 99 5.50 14.39 1.80
CA GLU A 99 4.17 13.85 2.15
C GLU A 99 4.27 12.63 3.08
N LEU A 100 5.21 11.73 2.82
CA LEU A 100 5.45 10.55 3.65
C LEU A 100 5.84 10.92 5.07
N VAL A 101 6.73 11.90 5.22
CA VAL A 101 7.16 12.46 6.49
C VAL A 101 5.98 13.05 7.27
N ASP A 102 5.14 13.84 6.62
CA ASP A 102 3.99 14.50 7.28
C ASP A 102 2.91 13.48 7.68
N ILE A 103 2.55 12.56 6.78
CA ILE A 103 1.57 11.51 7.06
C ILE A 103 2.08 10.55 8.13
N ALA A 104 3.36 10.19 8.12
CA ALA A 104 3.93 9.30 9.13
C ALA A 104 3.85 9.91 10.54
N ARG A 105 4.05 11.22 10.70
CA ARG A 105 3.89 11.90 12.00
C ARG A 105 2.47 11.76 12.55
N GLY A 106 1.46 11.99 11.70
CA GLY A 106 0.05 11.85 12.09
C GLY A 106 -0.36 10.40 12.35
N ALA A 107 0.06 9.48 11.48
CA ALA A 107 -0.22 8.05 11.58
C ALA A 107 0.32 7.44 12.88
N VAL A 108 1.56 7.77 13.26
CA VAL A 108 2.18 7.30 14.50
C VAL A 108 1.47 7.87 15.73
N ALA A 109 1.07 9.15 15.71
CA ALA A 109 0.33 9.77 16.81
C ALA A 109 -1.05 9.12 17.05
N LEU A 110 -1.63 8.51 16.01
CA LEU A 110 -2.93 7.84 16.04
C LEU A 110 -2.83 6.32 16.12
N GLU A 111 -1.61 5.76 16.22
CA GLU A 111 -1.35 4.31 16.16
C GLU A 111 -2.03 3.63 14.95
N ASN A 112 -2.12 4.35 13.82
CA ASN A 112 -2.82 3.91 12.61
C ASN A 112 -1.95 4.15 11.37
N LEU A 113 -1.42 3.07 10.80
CA LEU A 113 -0.53 3.12 9.63
C LEU A 113 -1.26 3.02 8.28
N ALA A 114 -2.58 2.85 8.27
CA ALA A 114 -3.35 2.76 7.02
C ALA A 114 -3.14 3.96 6.07
N PRO A 115 -3.02 5.22 6.56
CA PRO A 115 -2.71 6.36 5.69
C PRO A 115 -1.36 6.26 4.98
N ILE A 116 -0.33 5.69 5.61
CA ILE A 116 0.99 5.50 5.01
C ILE A 116 0.90 4.50 3.86
N ALA A 117 0.21 3.37 4.07
CA ALA A 117 0.03 2.35 3.04
C ALA A 117 -0.72 2.91 1.82
N LEU A 118 -1.75 3.74 2.06
CA LEU A 118 -2.50 4.40 0.99
C LEU A 118 -1.61 5.35 0.19
N LEU A 119 -0.81 6.19 0.87
CA LEU A 119 0.11 7.13 0.22
C LEU A 119 1.10 6.41 -0.70
N LEU A 120 1.74 5.33 -0.19
CA LEU A 120 2.70 4.56 -0.98
C LEU A 120 2.04 3.90 -2.21
N ALA A 121 0.79 3.45 -2.09
CA ALA A 121 0.04 2.91 -3.22
C ALA A 121 -0.25 3.98 -4.27
N GLN A 122 -0.64 5.19 -3.86
CA GLN A 122 -0.88 6.32 -4.76
C GLN A 122 0.38 6.71 -5.53
N TRP A 123 1.51 6.85 -4.84
CA TRP A 123 2.78 7.18 -5.49
C TRP A 123 3.29 6.08 -6.41
N ARG A 124 3.01 4.81 -6.10
CA ARG A 124 3.28 3.71 -7.02
C ARG A 124 2.46 3.86 -8.30
N HIS A 125 1.20 4.24 -8.22
CA HIS A 125 0.37 4.50 -9.41
C HIS A 125 0.89 5.68 -10.24
N SER A 126 1.39 6.74 -9.60
CA SER A 126 2.08 7.83 -10.32
C SER A 126 3.34 7.31 -11.04
N ALA A 127 4.15 6.50 -10.37
CA ALA A 127 5.33 5.88 -10.96
C ALA A 127 4.98 4.95 -12.14
N GLU A 128 3.88 4.20 -12.05
CA GLU A 128 3.36 3.36 -13.14
C GLU A 128 3.01 4.21 -14.38
N ILE A 129 2.45 5.41 -14.19
CA ILE A 129 2.17 6.36 -15.29
C ILE A 129 3.47 6.83 -15.93
N TYR A 130 4.46 7.27 -15.14
CA TYR A 130 5.75 7.70 -15.69
C TYR A 130 6.54 6.57 -16.37
N ALA A 131 6.35 5.34 -15.93
CA ALA A 131 6.96 4.16 -16.55
C ALA A 131 6.35 3.81 -17.92
N ASP A 132 5.17 4.33 -18.24
CA ASP A 132 4.48 4.15 -19.53
C ASP A 132 4.40 5.49 -20.29
N PRO A 133 5.36 5.78 -21.20
CA PRO A 133 5.37 7.03 -21.97
C PRO A 133 4.12 7.25 -22.81
N ALA A 134 3.45 6.19 -23.27
CA ALA A 134 2.23 6.31 -24.06
C ALA A 134 1.05 6.73 -23.19
N LEU A 135 0.91 6.11 -22.01
CA LEU A 135 -0.09 6.52 -21.02
C LEU A 135 0.16 7.93 -20.52
N LEU A 136 1.41 8.27 -20.20
CA LEU A 136 1.79 9.62 -19.78
C LEU A 136 1.39 10.64 -20.85
N ALA A 137 1.77 10.43 -22.11
CA ALA A 137 1.40 11.33 -23.20
C ALA A 137 -0.12 11.46 -23.38
N LEU A 138 -0.87 10.37 -23.21
CA LEU A 138 -2.34 10.40 -23.27
C LEU A 138 -2.97 11.19 -22.13
N LEU A 139 -2.41 11.13 -20.92
CA LEU A 139 -2.92 11.84 -19.74
C LEU A 139 -2.52 13.31 -19.71
N THR A 140 -1.36 13.67 -20.26
CA THR A 140 -0.84 15.04 -20.22
C THR A 140 -1.12 15.84 -21.49
N ARG A 141 -1.66 15.22 -22.55
CA ARG A 141 -2.03 15.95 -23.76
C ARG A 141 -3.14 16.95 -23.47
N GLU A 142 -3.11 18.07 -24.19
CA GLU A 142 -4.24 18.98 -24.20
C GLU A 142 -5.46 18.25 -24.80
N PRO A 143 -6.64 18.31 -24.15
CA PRO A 143 -7.84 17.69 -24.69
C PRO A 143 -8.27 18.39 -25.99
N ASP A 144 -8.83 17.61 -26.91
CA ASP A 144 -9.33 18.16 -28.17
C ASP A 144 -10.66 18.89 -27.94
N GLY A 145 -10.62 20.22 -27.88
CA GLY A 145 -11.79 21.08 -27.73
C GLY A 145 -12.21 21.35 -26.27
N ASP A 146 -13.42 21.90 -26.09
CA ASP A 146 -13.91 22.36 -24.78
C ASP A 146 -14.55 21.26 -23.90
N LEU A 147 -14.58 20.02 -24.39
CA LEU A 147 -15.22 18.84 -23.78
C LEU A 147 -16.69 19.04 -23.33
N GLY A 148 -17.33 20.11 -23.79
CA GLY A 148 -18.66 20.52 -23.38
C GLY A 148 -18.79 20.90 -21.90
N PRO A 149 -19.97 21.39 -21.49
CA PRO A 149 -20.24 21.74 -20.10
C PRO A 149 -20.27 20.49 -19.21
N ALA A 150 -19.59 20.57 -18.06
CA ALA A 150 -19.60 19.50 -17.07
C ALA A 150 -21.04 19.25 -16.55
N PRO A 151 -21.53 18.00 -16.59
CA PRO A 151 -22.88 17.69 -16.11
C PRO A 151 -23.00 18.01 -14.63
N MET A 152 -24.12 18.61 -14.22
CA MET A 152 -24.37 18.85 -12.80
C MET A 152 -24.43 17.52 -12.03
N PRO A 153 -23.86 17.45 -10.82
CA PRO A 153 -23.94 16.26 -9.99
C PRO A 153 -25.41 15.92 -9.74
N ARG A 154 -25.80 14.67 -10.05
CA ARG A 154 -27.15 14.18 -9.76
C ARG A 154 -27.29 14.03 -8.24
N ILE A 155 -28.16 14.85 -7.64
CA ILE A 155 -28.60 14.65 -6.27
C ILE A 155 -29.65 13.54 -6.32
N THR A 156 -29.32 12.37 -5.78
CA THR A 156 -30.31 11.32 -5.48
C THR A 156 -31.03 11.68 -4.19
N GLU A 157 -32.35 11.85 -4.26
CA GLU A 157 -33.26 11.90 -3.10
C GLU A 157 -33.45 10.54 -2.44
#